data_AF-B3KV53-F1
#
_entry.id   AF-B3KV53-F1
#
_cell.length_a   1.000
_cell.length_b   1.000
_cell.length_c   1.000
_cell.angle_alpha   90.00
_cell.angle_beta   90.00
_cell.angle_gamma   90.00
#
_symmetry.space_group_name_H-M   'P 1'
#
loop_
_entity.id
_entity.type
_entity.pdbx_description
1 polymer ?
#
loop_
_entity_poly.entity_id
_entity_poly.type
_entity_poly.pdbx_seq_one_letter_code
_entity_poly.pdbx_strand_id
1 'polypeptide(L)'
;MGPKGVAVDRNGHIIVVDNKSCCVFTFQPNGKLVGRFGGRGATDRHFAGPHFVAVNNKNEIVVTDFHNHSVKVYSADGEFLFKFGSHGEGNGQFNAPTGVAVDSNGNIIVADWGNSRIQVFDSSGSFLSYINTSAEPLYGPQGLALTSDGHVVVADAGNHCFKAYRYLQ
;
A
#
# COMPACT_ATOMS: atom_id res chain seq x y z
N MET A 1 2.31 -20.51 2.15
CA MET A 1 1.95 -19.14 1.74
C MET A 1 1.12 -18.51 2.84
N GLY A 2 1.30 -17.22 3.11
CA GLY A 2 0.48 -16.40 3.99
C GLY A 2 0.09 -15.10 3.27
N PRO A 3 -0.73 -15.18 2.21
CA PRO A 3 -1.10 -14.03 1.40
C PRO A 3 -1.93 -13.02 2.21
N LYS A 4 -1.74 -11.73 1.96
CA LYS A 4 -2.53 -10.65 2.57
C LYS A 4 -3.10 -9.68 1.54
N GLY A 5 -2.24 -9.13 0.69
CA GLY A 5 -2.62 -8.16 -0.34
C GLY A 5 -2.72 -8.82 -1.71
N VAL A 6 -3.66 -8.35 -2.52
CA VAL A 6 -3.77 -8.70 -3.93
C VAL A 6 -4.12 -7.46 -4.75
N ALA A 7 -3.50 -7.33 -5.92
CA ALA A 7 -3.83 -6.34 -6.93
C ALA A 7 -3.78 -6.97 -8.32
N VAL A 8 -4.38 -6.31 -9.30
CA VAL A 8 -4.31 -6.72 -10.71
C VAL A 8 -3.59 -5.62 -11.47
N ASP A 9 -2.56 -6.00 -12.22
CA ASP A 9 -1.81 -5.07 -13.07
C ASP A 9 -2.57 -4.76 -14.38
N ARG A 10 -2.05 -3.82 -15.18
CA ARG A 10 -2.70 -3.40 -16.43
C ARG A 10 -2.63 -4.45 -17.55
N ASN A 11 -1.76 -5.45 -17.41
CA ASN A 11 -1.64 -6.59 -18.33
C ASN A 11 -2.53 -7.79 -17.89
N GLY A 12 -3.27 -7.65 -16.79
CA GLY A 12 -4.12 -8.69 -16.23
C GLY A 12 -3.36 -9.68 -15.33
N HIS A 13 -2.10 -9.45 -14.99
CA HIS A 13 -1.40 -10.26 -14.00
C HIS A 13 -1.94 -10.02 -12.59
N ILE A 14 -1.98 -11.09 -11.80
CA ILE A 14 -2.38 -11.06 -10.40
C ILE A 14 -1.12 -10.89 -9.55
N ILE A 15 -1.02 -9.76 -8.86
CA ILE A 15 0.08 -9.46 -7.94
C ILE A 15 -0.35 -9.82 -6.53
N VAL A 16 0.36 -10.73 -5.88
CA VAL A 16 0.03 -11.24 -4.54
C VAL A 16 1.17 -10.95 -3.58
N VAL A 17 0.85 -10.26 -2.49
CA VAL A 17 1.77 -10.06 -1.36
C VAL A 17 1.61 -11.22 -0.39
N ASP A 18 2.68 -11.99 -0.20
CA ASP A 18 2.78 -13.01 0.83
C ASP A 18 3.56 -12.47 2.03
N ASN A 19 2.80 -12.20 3.10
CA ASN A 19 3.31 -11.66 4.34
C ASN A 19 4.27 -12.64 5.02
N LYS A 20 3.92 -13.93 5.05
CA LYS A 20 4.68 -14.97 5.76
C LYS A 20 6.01 -15.26 5.08
N SER A 21 6.05 -15.26 3.75
CA SER A 21 7.31 -15.41 3.01
C SER A 21 8.06 -14.10 2.76
N CYS A 22 7.46 -12.94 3.11
CA CYS A 22 8.01 -11.61 2.84
C CYS A 22 8.38 -11.43 1.36
N CYS A 23 7.51 -11.88 0.46
CA CYS A 23 7.72 -11.84 -0.99
C CYS A 23 6.45 -11.36 -1.70
N VAL A 24 6.65 -10.87 -2.92
CA VAL A 24 5.58 -10.56 -3.86
C VAL A 24 5.67 -11.55 -5.02
N PHE A 25 4.52 -12.05 -5.45
CA PHE A 25 4.38 -13.00 -6.54
C PHE A 25 3.52 -12.40 -7.64
N THR A 26 3.91 -12.64 -8.88
CA THR A 26 3.16 -12.26 -10.08
C THR A 26 2.64 -13.52 -10.74
N PHE A 27 1.34 -13.62 -10.98
CA PHE A 27 0.69 -14.74 -11.65
C PHE A 27 -0.03 -14.30 -12.91
N GLN A 28 -0.12 -15.21 -13.89
CA GLN A 28 -1.09 -15.09 -14.97
C GLN A 28 -2.52 -15.31 -14.45
N PRO A 29 -3.57 -14.85 -15.15
CA PRO A 29 -4.96 -15.09 -14.77
C PRO A 29 -5.32 -16.58 -14.57
N ASN A 30 -4.62 -17.48 -15.28
CA ASN A 30 -4.80 -18.92 -15.15
C ASN A 30 -4.11 -19.53 -13.90
N GLY A 31 -3.47 -18.71 -13.05
CA GLY A 31 -2.76 -19.13 -11.84
C GLY A 31 -1.30 -19.55 -12.06
N LYS A 32 -0.78 -19.50 -13.29
CA LYS A 32 0.64 -19.81 -13.55
C LYS A 32 1.54 -18.72 -12.98
N LEU A 33 2.55 -19.11 -12.20
CA LEU A 33 3.56 -18.18 -11.68
C LEU A 33 4.40 -17.59 -12.83
N VAL A 34 4.48 -16.27 -12.88
CA VAL A 34 5.33 -15.50 -13.79
C VAL A 34 6.66 -15.19 -13.12
N GLY A 35 6.62 -14.69 -11.88
CA GLY A 35 7.81 -14.21 -11.19
C GLY A 35 7.58 -13.97 -9.71
N ARG A 36 8.68 -13.74 -9.00
CA ARG A 36 8.72 -13.48 -7.57
C ARG A 36 9.87 -12.54 -7.28
N PHE A 37 9.65 -11.59 -6.36
CA PHE A 37 10.71 -10.76 -5.81
C PHE A 37 10.52 -10.53 -4.30
N GLY A 38 11.56 -10.00 -3.66
CA GLY A 38 11.61 -9.81 -2.21
C GLY A 38 12.17 -11.00 -1.45
N GLY A 39 12.24 -10.82 -0.13
CA GLY A 39 12.71 -11.78 0.85
C GLY A 39 12.69 -11.14 2.22
N ARG A 40 12.85 -11.92 3.29
CA ARG A 40 12.80 -11.36 4.65
C ARG A 40 14.02 -10.48 4.94
N GLY A 41 13.81 -9.26 5.45
CA GLY A 41 14.88 -8.36 5.86
C GLY A 41 14.49 -6.88 5.87
N ALA A 42 15.44 -6.03 6.24
CA ALA A 42 15.23 -4.58 6.37
C ALA A 42 15.88 -3.74 5.25
N THR A 43 16.66 -4.36 4.35
CA THR A 43 17.28 -3.62 3.24
C THR A 43 16.24 -3.22 2.20
N ASP A 44 16.60 -2.34 1.29
CA ASP A 44 15.67 -1.76 0.31
C ASP A 44 14.94 -2.83 -0.54
N ARG A 45 15.60 -3.93 -0.87
CA ARG A 45 15.03 -5.02 -1.67
C ARG A 45 14.29 -6.09 -0.87
N HIS A 46 14.36 -6.08 0.45
CA HIS A 46 13.72 -7.07 1.33
C HIS A 46 12.44 -6.52 1.97
N PHE A 47 11.59 -7.36 2.54
CA PHE A 47 10.41 -6.96 3.27
C PHE A 47 10.42 -7.53 4.70
N ALA A 48 9.72 -6.86 5.60
CA ALA A 48 9.43 -7.36 6.93
C ALA A 48 7.91 -7.30 7.16
N GLY A 49 7.24 -8.38 6.75
CA GLY A 49 5.79 -8.50 6.85
C GLY A 49 5.05 -7.55 5.89
N PRO A 50 5.27 -7.64 4.57
CA PRO A 50 4.54 -6.82 3.62
C PRO A 50 3.03 -7.12 3.71
N HIS A 51 2.19 -6.11 3.52
CA HIS A 51 0.77 -6.18 3.88
C HIS A 51 -0.17 -6.05 2.68
N PHE A 52 -0.18 -4.89 2.02
CA PHE A 52 -1.03 -4.62 0.87
C PHE A 52 -0.20 -4.22 -0.35
N VAL A 53 -0.86 -4.25 -1.50
CA VAL A 53 -0.28 -3.86 -2.80
C VAL A 53 -1.30 -3.08 -3.62
N ALA A 54 -0.80 -2.10 -4.37
CA ALA A 54 -1.52 -1.40 -5.43
C ALA A 54 -0.65 -1.34 -6.69
N VAL A 55 -1.28 -1.08 -7.84
CA VAL A 55 -0.58 -0.88 -9.11
C VAL A 55 -0.96 0.50 -9.65
N ASN A 56 0.03 1.30 -10.05
CA ASN A 56 -0.21 2.65 -10.55
C ASN A 56 -0.40 2.71 -12.08
N ASN A 57 -0.56 3.92 -12.62
CA ASN A 57 -0.79 4.15 -14.05
C ASN A 57 0.42 3.82 -14.95
N LYS A 58 1.61 3.68 -14.38
CA LYS A 58 2.85 3.24 -15.06
C LYS A 58 3.09 1.73 -14.94
N ASN A 59 2.13 0.98 -14.39
CA ASN A 59 2.25 -0.43 -14.05
C ASN A 59 3.32 -0.74 -13.00
N GLU A 60 3.68 0.23 -12.17
CA GLU A 60 4.59 0.04 -11.03
C GLU A 60 3.81 -0.52 -9.85
N ILE A 61 4.46 -1.43 -9.10
CA ILE A 61 3.89 -2.16 -7.98
C ILE A 61 4.26 -1.42 -6.69
N VAL A 62 3.26 -0.95 -5.95
CA VAL A 62 3.42 -0.20 -4.70
C VAL A 62 3.03 -1.11 -3.54
N VAL A 63 3.96 -1.36 -2.62
CA VAL A 63 3.79 -2.34 -1.52
C VAL A 63 4.04 -1.67 -0.18
N THR A 64 3.15 -1.90 0.78
CA THR A 64 3.35 -1.46 2.18
C THR A 64 4.13 -2.51 2.95
N ASP A 65 5.18 -2.06 3.62
CA ASP A 65 6.10 -2.89 4.39
C ASP A 65 5.92 -2.63 5.89
N PHE A 66 5.07 -3.44 6.52
CA PHE A 66 4.51 -3.18 7.85
C PHE A 66 5.59 -3.00 8.93
N HIS A 67 6.51 -3.95 9.10
CA HIS A 67 7.52 -3.85 10.17
C HIS A 67 8.71 -2.96 9.81
N ASN A 68 8.89 -2.61 8.53
CA ASN A 68 9.94 -1.66 8.12
C ASN A 68 9.44 -0.21 8.04
N HIS A 69 8.19 0.07 8.41
CA HIS A 69 7.62 1.42 8.47
C HIS A 69 7.77 2.21 7.16
N SER A 70 7.57 1.53 6.03
CA SER A 70 7.85 2.13 4.73
C SER A 70 6.93 1.61 3.62
N VAL A 71 6.94 2.33 2.52
CA VAL A 71 6.30 1.93 1.27
C VAL A 71 7.38 1.79 0.21
N LYS A 72 7.28 0.72 -0.58
CA LYS A 72 8.28 0.36 -1.60
C LYS A 72 7.63 0.26 -2.96
N VAL A 73 8.30 0.81 -3.96
CA VAL A 73 7.81 0.86 -5.34
C VAL A 73 8.75 0.05 -6.23
N TYR A 74 8.16 -0.81 -7.04
CA TYR A 74 8.85 -1.72 -7.96
C TYR A 74 8.33 -1.54 -9.38
N SER A 75 9.14 -1.86 -10.38
CA SER A 75 8.68 -1.98 -11.76
C SER A 75 7.72 -3.17 -11.92
N ALA A 76 7.04 -3.25 -13.07
CA ALA A 76 6.22 -4.39 -13.44
C ALA A 76 6.98 -5.73 -13.43
N ASP A 77 8.29 -5.68 -13.73
CA ASP A 77 9.18 -6.84 -13.75
C ASP A 77 9.73 -7.21 -12.36
N GLY A 78 9.39 -6.43 -11.32
CA GLY A 78 9.84 -6.68 -9.94
C GLY A 78 11.19 -6.06 -9.59
N GLU A 79 11.70 -5.12 -10.40
CA GLU A 79 12.92 -4.37 -10.07
C GLU A 79 12.61 -3.26 -9.07
N PHE A 80 13.46 -3.12 -8.04
CA PHE A 80 13.29 -2.07 -7.04
C PHE A 80 13.54 -0.69 -7.65
N LEU A 81 12.59 0.23 -7.51
CA LEU A 81 12.70 1.60 -7.99
C LEU A 81 13.12 2.53 -6.85
N PHE A 82 12.28 2.63 -5.81
CA PHE A 82 12.54 3.48 -4.66
C PHE A 82 11.70 3.07 -3.45
N LYS A 83 12.02 3.68 -2.31
CA LYS A 83 11.34 3.54 -1.03
C LYS A 83 11.11 4.92 -0.44
N PHE A 84 9.99 5.10 0.25
CA PHE A 84 9.74 6.27 1.08
C PHE A 84 9.11 5.86 2.42
N GLY A 85 9.15 6.77 3.38
CA GLY A 85 8.71 6.51 4.75
C GLY A 85 9.81 6.06 5.70
N SER A 86 9.62 6.39 6.97
CA SER A 86 10.44 5.98 8.11
C SER A 86 9.57 5.82 9.36
N HIS A 87 10.09 5.16 10.39
CA HIS A 87 9.36 5.04 11.65
C HIS A 87 9.13 6.41 12.31
N GLY A 88 7.89 6.69 12.74
CA GLY A 88 7.56 7.88 13.53
C GLY A 88 6.14 8.37 13.32
N GLU A 89 5.87 9.57 13.84
CA GLU A 89 4.54 10.22 13.87
C GLU A 89 4.50 11.52 13.04
N GLY A 90 5.62 11.96 12.48
CA GLY A 90 5.70 13.15 11.64
C GLY A 90 5.15 12.94 10.23
N ASN A 91 5.21 14.02 9.44
CA ASN A 91 4.81 14.01 8.02
C ASN A 91 5.66 13.02 7.23
N GLY A 92 5.01 12.11 6.52
CA GLY A 92 5.67 11.07 5.74
C GLY A 92 6.35 9.99 6.57
N GLN A 93 6.13 9.96 7.89
CA GLN A 93 6.54 8.85 8.75
C GLN A 93 5.38 7.88 8.97
N PHE A 94 5.68 6.62 9.28
CA PHE A 94 4.69 5.58 9.47
C PHE A 94 4.92 4.79 10.76
N ASN A 95 3.83 4.31 11.33
CA ASN A 95 3.84 3.28 12.35
C ASN A 95 3.04 2.08 11.83
N ALA A 96 3.72 1.16 11.15
CA ALA A 96 3.14 -0.05 10.60
C ALA A 96 2.08 0.21 9.50
N PRO A 97 2.48 0.69 8.31
CA PRO A 97 1.55 0.99 7.23
C PRO A 97 0.85 -0.27 6.71
N THR A 98 -0.43 -0.16 6.38
CA THR A 98 -1.30 -1.27 5.96
C THR A 98 -1.83 -1.04 4.55
N GLY A 99 -3.03 -0.48 4.39
CA GLY A 99 -3.68 -0.30 3.09
C GLY A 99 -2.95 0.71 2.21
N VAL A 100 -2.96 0.46 0.90
CA VAL A 100 -2.41 1.37 -0.10
C VAL A 100 -3.32 1.41 -1.33
N ALA A 101 -3.51 2.61 -1.88
CA ALA A 101 -4.16 2.84 -3.16
C ALA A 101 -3.38 3.91 -3.94
N VAL A 102 -3.58 3.95 -5.25
CA VAL A 102 -2.97 4.97 -6.13
C VAL A 102 -4.06 5.62 -6.97
N ASP A 103 -4.10 6.95 -7.00
CA ASP A 103 -5.08 7.70 -7.78
C ASP A 103 -4.68 7.87 -9.25
N SER A 104 -5.56 8.50 -10.05
CA SER A 104 -5.32 8.75 -11.47
C SER A 104 -4.16 9.72 -11.74
N ASN A 105 -3.80 10.56 -10.77
CA ASN A 105 -2.68 11.49 -10.85
C ASN A 105 -1.35 10.83 -10.42
N GLY A 106 -1.41 9.58 -9.93
CA GLY A 106 -0.25 8.84 -9.43
C GLY A 106 0.07 9.12 -7.97
N ASN A 107 -0.81 9.82 -7.23
CA ASN A 107 -0.63 10.01 -5.80
C ASN A 107 -0.89 8.69 -5.07
N ILE A 108 -0.07 8.41 -4.07
CA ILE A 108 -0.12 7.20 -3.26
C ILE A 108 -0.80 7.52 -1.93
N ILE A 109 -1.93 6.86 -1.66
CA ILE A 109 -2.69 7.01 -0.42
C ILE A 109 -2.40 5.80 0.46
N VAL A 110 -1.96 6.04 1.69
CA VAL A 110 -1.49 4.99 2.61
C VAL A 110 -2.21 5.09 3.93
N ALA A 111 -2.83 3.98 4.36
CA ALA A 111 -3.32 3.83 5.72
C ALA A 111 -2.17 3.47 6.67
N ASP A 112 -2.06 4.24 7.75
CA ASP A 112 -1.02 4.11 8.77
C ASP A 112 -1.67 3.54 10.04
N TRP A 113 -1.57 2.22 10.21
CA TRP A 113 -2.36 1.48 11.21
C TRP A 113 -2.03 1.90 12.64
N GLY A 114 -0.74 2.01 12.97
CA GLY A 114 -0.28 2.34 14.31
C GLY A 114 -0.52 3.79 14.70
N ASN A 115 -0.53 4.71 13.74
CA ASN A 115 -0.84 6.12 13.97
C ASN A 115 -2.32 6.46 13.71
N SER A 116 -3.15 5.47 13.33
CA SER A 116 -4.59 5.63 13.10
C SER A 116 -4.96 6.78 12.15
N ARG A 117 -4.20 6.91 11.05
CA ARG A 117 -4.33 8.02 10.09
C ARG A 117 -4.20 7.54 8.65
N ILE A 118 -4.52 8.43 7.71
CA ILE A 118 -4.28 8.21 6.28
C ILE A 118 -3.45 9.37 5.75
N GLN A 119 -2.40 9.04 5.00
CA GLN A 119 -1.46 9.98 4.39
C GLN A 119 -1.51 9.89 2.87
N VAL A 120 -1.30 11.02 2.21
CA VAL A 120 -1.25 11.15 0.74
C VAL A 120 0.16 11.61 0.35
N PHE A 121 0.72 10.94 -0.65
CA PHE A 121 2.04 11.20 -1.21
C PHE A 121 1.94 11.40 -2.71
N ASP A 122 2.87 12.14 -3.30
CA ASP A 122 3.00 12.18 -4.75
C ASP A 122 3.62 10.88 -5.30
N SER A 123 3.73 10.78 -6.62
CA SER A 123 4.31 9.62 -7.31
C SER A 123 5.80 9.39 -7.01
N SER A 124 6.50 10.34 -6.38
CA SER A 124 7.90 10.20 -5.94
C SER A 124 8.03 9.78 -4.47
N GLY A 125 6.91 9.70 -3.75
CA GLY A 125 6.88 9.41 -2.32
C GLY A 125 7.05 10.65 -1.42
N SER A 126 6.91 11.86 -1.96
CA SER A 126 6.93 13.08 -1.17
C SER A 126 5.57 13.31 -0.50
N PHE A 127 5.57 13.64 0.79
CA PHE A 127 4.34 13.88 1.54
C PHE A 127 3.58 15.10 1.00
N LEU A 128 2.27 14.93 0.75
CA LEU A 128 1.38 16.00 0.32
C LEU A 128 0.48 16.46 1.46
N SER A 129 -0.29 15.54 2.05
CA SER A 129 -1.30 15.88 3.05
C SER A 129 -1.77 14.67 3.87
N TYR A 130 -2.55 14.94 4.91
CA TYR A 130 -3.38 13.95 5.59
C TYR A 130 -4.80 14.00 5.05
N ILE A 131 -5.48 12.86 5.01
CA ILE A 131 -6.95 12.86 4.91
C ILE A 131 -7.51 13.23 6.27
N ASN A 132 -8.43 14.21 6.32
CA ASN A 132 -9.01 14.65 7.58
C ASN A 132 -9.95 13.58 8.15
N THR A 133 -9.48 12.87 9.18
CA THR A 133 -10.24 11.86 9.93
C THR A 133 -10.66 12.35 11.32
N SER A 134 -10.46 13.62 11.65
CA SER A 134 -10.67 14.15 13.02
C SER A 134 -12.11 14.07 13.51
N ALA A 135 -13.08 14.27 12.62
CA ALA A 135 -14.50 14.16 12.95
C ALA A 135 -14.91 12.71 13.26
N GLU A 136 -14.23 11.75 12.64
CA GLU A 136 -14.55 10.33 12.70
C GLU A 136 -13.24 9.53 12.77
N PRO A 137 -12.60 9.46 13.96
CA PRO A 137 -11.30 8.84 14.14
C PRO A 137 -11.30 7.39 13.67
N LEU A 138 -10.17 6.95 13.11
CA LEU A 138 -9.95 5.57 12.73
C LEU A 138 -9.38 4.79 13.91
N TYR A 139 -9.70 3.50 14.01
CA TYR A 139 -9.05 2.60 14.96
C TYR A 139 -8.55 1.37 14.21
N GLY A 140 -7.24 1.34 13.97
CA GLY A 140 -6.59 0.25 13.25
C GLY A 140 -7.03 0.11 11.79
N PRO A 141 -6.84 1.14 10.95
CA PRO A 141 -7.18 1.08 9.53
C PRO A 141 -6.42 -0.04 8.81
N GLN A 142 -7.13 -0.80 7.98
CA GLN A 142 -6.59 -1.95 7.24
C GLN A 142 -6.52 -1.63 5.75
N GLY A 143 -7.32 -2.31 4.92
CA GLY A 143 -7.36 -2.08 3.48
C GLY A 143 -7.95 -0.71 3.15
N LEU A 144 -7.50 -0.14 2.04
CA LEU A 144 -7.95 1.14 1.52
C LEU A 144 -8.11 1.02 0.00
N ALA A 145 -9.15 1.65 -0.55
CA ALA A 145 -9.40 1.72 -1.98
C ALA A 145 -9.92 3.11 -2.38
N LEU A 146 -9.77 3.43 -3.67
CA LEU A 146 -10.39 4.61 -4.27
C LEU A 146 -11.66 4.20 -5.00
N THR A 147 -12.71 4.98 -4.83
CA THR A 147 -13.94 4.83 -5.61
C THR A 147 -13.85 5.62 -6.91
N SER A 148 -14.67 5.26 -7.90
CA SER A 148 -14.71 5.94 -9.21
C SER A 148 -15.14 7.40 -9.13
N ASP A 149 -15.83 7.80 -8.06
CA ASP A 149 -16.25 9.18 -7.79
C ASP A 149 -15.24 9.95 -6.92
N GLY A 150 -14.06 9.40 -6.67
CA GLY A 150 -12.95 10.09 -6.01
C GLY A 150 -13.00 10.08 -4.49
N HIS A 151 -13.67 9.11 -3.85
CA HIS A 151 -13.58 8.93 -2.41
C HIS A 151 -12.49 7.93 -2.05
N VAL A 152 -11.89 8.14 -0.89
CA VAL A 152 -11.04 7.15 -0.22
C VAL A 152 -11.91 6.36 0.74
N VAL A 153 -12.03 5.06 0.50
CA VAL A 153 -12.71 4.12 1.38
C VAL A 153 -11.68 3.32 2.16
N VAL A 154 -11.77 3.33 3.48
CA VAL A 154 -10.87 2.60 4.38
C VAL A 154 -11.66 1.63 5.24
N ALA A 155 -11.14 0.43 5.43
CA ALA A 155 -11.65 -0.51 6.42
C ALA A 155 -11.15 -0.12 7.81
N ASP A 156 -12.08 0.30 8.67
CA ASP A 156 -11.82 0.71 10.05
C ASP A 156 -12.15 -0.45 10.99
N ALA A 157 -11.16 -1.32 11.18
CA ALA A 157 -11.36 -2.62 11.83
C ALA A 157 -11.78 -2.49 13.30
N GLY A 158 -11.27 -1.49 14.01
CA GLY A 158 -11.58 -1.23 15.42
C GLY A 158 -12.99 -0.69 15.63
N ASN A 159 -13.53 0.04 14.65
CA ASN A 159 -14.93 0.48 14.67
C ASN A 159 -15.89 -0.49 13.94
N HIS A 160 -15.40 -1.64 13.47
CA HIS A 160 -16.20 -2.65 12.74
C HIS A 160 -16.97 -2.10 11.53
N CYS A 161 -16.40 -1.12 10.84
CA CYS A 161 -17.03 -0.47 9.69
C CYS A 161 -16.02 -0.16 8.59
N PHE A 162 -16.53 0.35 7.47
CA PHE A 162 -15.70 1.11 6.54
C PHE A 162 -16.09 2.59 6.64
N LYS A 163 -15.13 3.48 6.42
CA LYS A 163 -15.35 4.92 6.36
C LYS A 163 -14.98 5.43 4.96
N ALA A 164 -15.76 6.35 4.43
CA ALA A 164 -15.52 6.98 3.14
C ALA A 164 -15.21 8.46 3.36
N TYR A 165 -14.08 8.92 2.86
CA TYR A 165 -13.63 10.29 2.97
C TYR A 165 -13.59 10.91 1.58
N ARG A 166 -14.07 12.15 1.49
CA ARG A 166 -13.97 12.93 0.26
C ARG A 166 -12.49 13.23 0.00
N TYR A 167 -11.97 12.73 -1.11
CA TYR A 167 -10.61 12.94 -1.56
C TYR A 167 -10.70 13.78 -2.83
N LEU A 168 -10.61 15.10 -2.66
CA LEU A 168 -10.63 16.02 -3.80
C LEU A 168 -9.27 15.96 -4.49
N GLN A 169 -9.31 15.63 -5.78
CA GLN A 169 -8.19 15.82 -6.72
C GLN A 169 -7.96 17.30 -7.00
#